data_AF-A0A957V329-F1
#
_entry.id   AF-A0A957V329-F1
#
_cell.length_a   1.000
_cell.length_b   1.000
_cell.length_c   1.000
_cell.angle_alpha   90.00
_cell.angle_beta   90.00
_cell.angle_gamma   90.00
#
_symmetry.space_group_name_H-M   'P 1'
#
loop_
_entity.id
_entity.type
_entity.pdbx_description
1 polymer ?
#
loop_
_entity_poly.entity_id
_entity_poly.type
_entity_poly.pdbx_seq_one_letter_code
_entity_poly.pdbx_strand_id
1 'polypeptide(L)'
;LTRTTIYFTHYLFETYRLLEQPAALFERLGLWFDLAAQGFKTTPEQPEPSRSDCHGWGAHPLYHFFATLLGIRPSAPGFGQVEI
;
A
#
# COMPACT_ATOMS: atom_id res chain seq x y z
N LEU A 1 21.40 5.05 -3.70
CA LEU A 1 20.01 5.24 -3.23
C LEU A 1 19.50 3.91 -2.70
N THR A 2 18.68 3.92 -1.64
CA THR A 2 18.12 2.71 -1.02
C THR A 2 16.68 2.48 -1.50
N ARG A 3 16.30 1.23 -1.73
CA ARG A 3 14.93 0.85 -2.11
C ARG A 3 13.96 1.21 -0.98
N THR A 4 12.78 1.72 -1.30
CA THR A 4 11.70 1.93 -0.32
C THR A 4 11.31 0.60 0.34
N THR A 5 10.84 0.63 1.59
CA THR A 5 10.29 -0.53 2.31
C THR A 5 8.79 -0.31 2.58
N ILE A 6 8.21 -1.03 3.56
CA ILE A 6 6.77 -1.05 3.84
C ILE A 6 6.18 0.36 4.01
N TYR A 7 6.75 1.19 4.91
CA TYR A 7 6.24 2.54 5.18
C TYR A 7 6.19 3.43 3.92
N PHE A 8 7.33 3.62 3.25
CA PHE A 8 7.43 4.50 2.08
C PHE A 8 6.76 3.93 0.82
N THR A 9 6.34 2.66 0.83
CA THR A 9 5.62 2.10 -0.33
C THR A 9 4.25 2.75 -0.52
N HIS A 10 3.64 3.32 0.52
CA HIS A 10 2.42 4.12 0.38
C HIS A 10 2.61 5.24 -0.66
N TYR A 11 3.67 6.03 -0.53
CA TYR A 11 3.97 7.12 -1.45
C TYR A 11 4.40 6.62 -2.84
N LEU A 12 5.05 5.45 -2.90
CA LEU A 12 5.36 4.81 -4.16
C LEU A 12 4.08 4.38 -4.90
N PHE A 13 3.08 3.85 -4.19
CA PHE A 13 1.79 3.50 -4.78
C PHE A 13 0.98 4.71 -5.24
N GLU A 14 1.00 5.83 -4.50
CA GLU A 14 0.44 7.09 -5.00
C GLU A 14 1.17 7.56 -6.27
N THR A 15 2.49 7.36 -6.36
CA THR A 15 3.26 7.68 -7.57
C THR A 15 2.86 6.78 -8.74
N TYR A 16 2.72 5.47 -8.53
CA TYR A 16 2.25 4.55 -9.57
C TYR A 16 0.83 4.89 -10.05
N ARG A 17 -0.06 5.34 -9.16
CA ARG A 17 -1.38 5.84 -9.55
C ARG A 17 -1.26 7.05 -10.47
N LEU A 18 -0.48 8.06 -10.07
CA LEU A 18 -0.29 9.28 -10.87
C LEU A 18 0.35 9.03 -12.23
N LEU A 19 1.18 7.99 -12.34
CA LEU A 19 1.86 7.59 -13.58
C LEU A 19 1.09 6.52 -14.38
N GLU A 20 -0.10 6.12 -13.93
CA GLU A 20 -0.91 5.06 -14.54
C GLU A 20 -0.14 3.75 -14.74
N GLN A 21 0.60 3.31 -13.71
CA GLN A 21 1.45 2.11 -13.70
C GLN A 21 0.87 0.98 -12.82
N PRO A 22 -0.29 0.38 -13.16
CA PRO A 22 -0.91 -0.65 -12.34
C PRO A 22 -0.07 -1.93 -12.27
N ALA A 23 0.67 -2.28 -13.33
CA ALA A 23 1.54 -3.45 -13.34
C ALA A 23 2.65 -3.35 -12.27
N ALA A 24 3.30 -2.18 -12.16
CA ALA A 24 4.33 -1.93 -11.15
C ALA A 24 3.76 -1.95 -9.72
N LEU A 25 2.50 -1.52 -9.54
CA LEU A 25 1.78 -1.62 -8.28
C LEU A 25 1.58 -3.07 -7.88
N PHE A 26 1.06 -3.92 -8.78
CA PHE A 26 0.83 -5.34 -8.49
C PHE A 26 2.13 -6.12 -8.26
N GLU A 27 3.19 -5.84 -9.03
CA GLU A 27 4.51 -6.42 -8.78
C GLU A 27 4.99 -6.09 -7.36
N ARG A 28 4.82 -4.83 -6.95
CA ARG A 28 5.25 -4.37 -5.63
C ARG A 28 4.35 -4.87 -4.49
N LEU A 29 3.07 -5.14 -4.75
CA LEU A 29 2.16 -5.82 -3.81
C LEU A 29 2.60 -7.25 -3.48
N GLY A 30 3.46 -7.88 -4.28
CA GLY A 30 4.03 -9.19 -4.01
C GLY A 30 4.57 -9.33 -2.59
N LEU A 31 5.20 -8.27 -2.04
CA LEU A 31 5.65 -8.24 -0.64
C LEU A 31 4.54 -8.60 0.35
N TRP A 32 3.32 -8.07 0.16
CA TRP A 32 2.18 -8.32 1.04
C TRP A 32 1.56 -9.70 0.80
N PHE A 33 1.51 -10.15 -0.45
CA PHE A 33 1.00 -11.48 -0.78
C PHE A 33 1.86 -12.60 -0.18
N ASP A 34 3.16 -12.36 -0.06
CA ASP A 34 4.10 -13.32 0.54
C ASP A 34 4.04 -13.36 2.07
N LEU A 35 3.48 -12.36 2.75
CA LEU A 35 3.45 -12.30 4.22
C LEU A 35 2.72 -13.49 4.84
N ALA A 36 1.59 -13.90 4.24
CA ALA A 36 0.82 -15.04 4.73
C ALA A 36 1.62 -16.35 4.67
N ALA A 37 2.41 -16.54 3.61
CA ALA A 37 3.28 -17.70 3.44
C ALA A 37 4.46 -17.70 4.44
N GLN A 38 4.87 -16.52 4.90
CA GLN A 38 5.87 -16.33 5.95
C GLN A 38 5.31 -16.52 7.38
N GLY A 39 4.01 -16.79 7.52
CA GLY A 39 3.36 -17.03 8.80
C GLY A 39 2.77 -15.79 9.47
N PHE A 40 2.93 -14.60 8.89
CA PHE A 40 2.34 -13.38 9.42
C PHE A 40 0.81 -13.41 9.38
N LYS A 41 0.19 -12.82 10.41
CA LYS A 41 -1.26 -12.60 10.51
C LYS A 41 -1.64 -11.11 10.47
N THR A 42 -0.64 -10.24 10.52
CA THR A 42 -0.71 -8.78 10.51
C THR A 42 0.46 -8.24 9.68
N THR A 43 0.48 -6.93 9.41
CA THR A 43 1.55 -6.33 8.59
C THR A 43 2.75 -5.95 9.46
N PRO A 44 3.98 -6.40 9.14
CA PRO A 44 5.17 -6.05 9.93
C PRO A 44 5.61 -4.59 9.71
N GLU A 45 6.43 -4.08 10.62
CA GLU A 45 7.03 -2.74 10.59
C GLU A 45 7.94 -2.57 9.36
N GLN A 46 8.74 -3.59 9.06
CA GLN A 46 9.66 -3.63 7.92
C GLN A 46 9.94 -5.08 7.54
N PRO A 47 10.57 -5.36 6.38
CA PRO A 47 11.12 -6.68 6.12
C PRO A 47 12.11 -7.09 7.22
N GLU A 48 12.23 -8.39 7.47
CA GLU A 48 13.11 -8.91 8.52
C GLU A 48 14.56 -8.38 8.37
N PRO A 49 15.24 -8.05 9.49
CA PRO A 49 14.78 -8.16 10.87
C PRO A 49 13.76 -7.07 11.26
N SER A 50 12.59 -7.47 11.76
CA SER A 50 11.53 -6.56 12.23
C SER A 50 11.49 -6.49 13.75
N ARG A 51 11.14 -5.32 14.31
CA ARG A 51 10.87 -5.17 15.75
C ARG A 51 9.40 -5.39 16.08
N SER A 52 8.50 -5.25 15.11
CA SER A 52 7.06 -5.38 15.29
C SER A 52 6.41 -6.08 14.10
N ASP A 53 5.64 -7.13 14.40
CA ASP A 53 4.93 -7.92 13.39
C ASP A 53 3.51 -7.39 13.12
N CYS A 54 3.09 -6.36 13.87
CA CYS A 54 1.77 -5.75 13.80
C CYS A 54 1.92 -4.23 13.85
N HIS A 55 2.11 -3.62 12.68
CA HIS A 55 2.38 -2.20 12.56
C HIS A 55 1.42 -1.51 11.59
N GLY A 56 0.76 -0.45 12.06
CA GLY A 56 -0.34 0.20 11.35
C GLY A 56 0.04 0.78 10.00
N TRP A 57 1.27 1.26 9.83
CA TRP A 57 1.70 1.79 8.53
C TRP A 57 1.82 0.73 7.44
N GLY A 58 1.79 -0.56 7.79
CA GLY A 58 1.83 -1.64 6.81
C GLY A 58 0.48 -1.91 6.15
N ALA A 59 -0.60 -1.33 6.69
CA ALA A 59 -1.98 -1.56 6.24
C ALA A 59 -2.41 -0.72 5.04
N HIS A 60 -1.53 0.12 4.48
CA HIS A 60 -1.87 0.99 3.34
C HIS A 60 -2.35 0.26 2.06
N PRO A 61 -2.11 -1.04 1.80
CA PRO A 61 -2.79 -1.71 0.68
C PRO A 61 -4.31 -1.68 0.79
N LEU A 62 -4.86 -1.63 2.01
CA LEU A 62 -6.31 -1.44 2.21
C LEU A 62 -6.78 -0.09 1.68
N TYR A 63 -6.00 0.97 1.95
CA TYR A 63 -6.27 2.30 1.40
C TYR A 63 -6.19 2.29 -0.13
N HIS A 64 -5.13 1.70 -0.70
CA HIS A 64 -4.92 1.67 -2.16
C HIS A 64 -5.94 0.79 -2.89
N PHE A 65 -6.49 -0.24 -2.24
CA PHE A 65 -7.58 -1.01 -2.83
C PHE A 65 -8.76 -0.09 -3.20
N PHE A 66 -9.24 0.72 -2.27
CA PHE A 66 -10.34 1.66 -2.55
C PHE A 66 -9.89 2.86 -3.39
N ALA A 67 -8.81 3.52 -2.99
CA ALA A 67 -8.43 4.83 -3.52
C ALA A 67 -7.55 4.78 -4.78
N THR A 68 -7.06 3.61 -5.19
CA THR A 68 -6.19 3.44 -6.36
C THR A 68 -6.74 2.39 -7.32
N LEU A 69 -7.11 1.20 -6.84
CA LEU A 69 -7.60 0.13 -7.71
C LEU A 69 -9.07 0.33 -8.09
N LEU A 70 -9.93 0.69 -7.14
CA LEU A 70 -11.33 1.04 -7.43
C LEU A 70 -11.50 2.51 -7.84
N GLY A 71 -10.48 3.34 -7.65
CA GLY A 71 -10.50 4.77 -8.02
C GLY A 71 -11.26 5.69 -7.08
N ILE A 72 -11.91 5.18 -6.03
CA ILE A 72 -12.82 5.95 -5.17
C ILE A 72 -12.05 6.94 -4.30
N ARG A 73 -12.08 8.22 -4.66
CA ARG A 73 -11.43 9.29 -3.91
C ARG A 73 -12.36 10.48 -3.68
N PRO A 74 -12.24 11.18 -2.54
CA PRO A 74 -12.98 12.41 -2.31
C PRO A 74 -12.38 13.54 -3.17
N SER A 75 -13.22 14.21 -3.95
CA SER A 75 -12.88 15.46 -4.64
C SER A 75 -13.37 16.71 -3.89
N ALA A 76 -14.05 16.53 -2.76
CA ALA A 76 -14.42 17.57 -1.80
C ALA A 76 -14.37 17.04 -0.33
N PRO A 77 -14.26 17.92 0.69
CA PRO A 77 -14.21 17.51 2.10
C PRO A 77 -15.39 16.62 2.52
N GLY A 78 -15.10 15.59 3.32
CA GLY A 78 -16.13 14.68 3.85
C GLY A 78 -16.83 13.82 2.79
N PHE A 79 -16.20 13.55 1.65
CA PHE A 79 -16.82 12.86 0.51
C PHE A 79 -18.07 13.58 -0.04
N GLY A 80 -18.17 14.91 0.11
CA GLY A 80 -19.25 15.70 -0.50
C GLY A 80 -19.30 15.57 -2.03
N GLN A 81 -18.18 15.20 -2.64
CA GLN A 81 -18.06 14.78 -4.04
C GLN A 81 -17.03 13.64 -4.14
N VAL A 82 -17.24 12.73 -5.09
CA VAL A 82 -16.37 11.58 -5.38
C VAL A 82 -15.89 11.64 -6.82
N GLU A 83 -14.60 11.37 -7.02
CA GLU A 83 -14.01 11.01 -8.32
C GLU A 83 -13.73 9.50 -8.36
N ILE A 84 -13.82 8.92 -9.56
CA ILE A 84 -13.56 7.50 -9.85
C ILE A 84 -12.63 7.45 -11.05
#